data_AF-A0A8T3SXQ5-F1
#
_entry.id   AF-A0A8T3SXQ5-F1
#
_cell.length_a   1.000
_cell.length_b   1.000
_cell.length_c   1.000
_cell.angle_alpha   90.00
_cell.angle_beta   90.00
_cell.angle_gamma   90.00
#
_symmetry.space_group_name_H-M   'P 1'
#
loop_
_entity.id
_entity.type
_entity.pdbx_description
1 polymer ?
#
loop_
_entity_poly.entity_id
_entity_poly.type
_entity_poly.pdbx_seq_one_letter_code
_entity_poly.pdbx_strand_id
1 'polypeptide(L)'
;MLEKRVATGAAMVVGMGAAALWLPSATLAGVLLVIILLGAWEWTRLTGILRRDMRICYLAVLAGSAYLVWRLFDEGWTLAPVVAGALWWLVALMIL
;
A
#
# COMPACT_ATOMS: atom_id res chain seq x y z
N MET A 1 25.66 -11.88 3.90
CA MET A 1 24.39 -11.49 3.23
C MET A 1 23.17 -11.83 4.07
N LEU A 2 23.11 -13.02 4.68
CA LEU A 2 21.97 -13.45 5.51
C LEU A 2 21.74 -12.50 6.71
N GLU A 3 22.79 -12.16 7.44
CA GLU A 3 22.73 -11.28 8.63
C GLU A 3 22.08 -9.91 8.33
N LYS A 4 22.45 -9.28 7.21
CA LYS A 4 21.87 -7.99 6.80
C LYS A 4 20.37 -8.10 6.49
N ARG A 5 19.94 -9.21 5.87
CA ARG A 5 18.52 -9.48 5.55
C ARG A 5 17.70 -9.77 6.80
N VAL A 6 18.26 -10.51 7.74
CA VAL A 6 17.63 -10.81 9.03
C VAL A 6 17.49 -9.53 9.84
N ALA A 7 18.54 -8.71 9.90
CA ALA A 7 18.51 -7.44 10.64
C ALA A 7 17.47 -6.45 10.08
N THR A 8 17.40 -6.27 8.75
CA THR A 8 16.38 -5.40 8.16
C THR A 8 14.97 -5.95 8.32
N GLY A 9 14.77 -7.26 8.15
CA GLY A 9 13.48 -7.91 8.38
C GLY A 9 13.01 -7.74 9.82
N ALA A 10 13.88 -8.00 10.80
CA ALA A 10 13.58 -7.81 12.22
C ALA A 10 13.25 -6.34 12.54
N ALA A 11 14.02 -5.40 12.00
CA ALA A 11 13.76 -3.97 12.17
C ALA A 11 12.41 -3.55 11.57
N MET A 12 12.02 -4.08 10.41
CA MET A 12 10.71 -3.81 9.81
C MET A 12 9.57 -4.37 10.66
N VAL A 13 9.69 -5.60 11.15
CA VAL A 13 8.65 -6.21 12.01
C VAL A 13 8.48 -5.42 13.30
N VAL A 14 9.59 -5.09 13.98
CA VAL A 14 9.55 -4.30 15.21
C VAL A 14 9.00 -2.91 14.95
N GLY A 15 9.47 -2.25 13.89
CA GLY A 15 9.00 -0.92 13.50
C GLY A 15 7.52 -0.88 13.16
N MET A 16 7.02 -1.90 12.46
CA MET A 16 5.61 -1.99 12.06
C MET A 16 4.70 -2.36 13.24
N GLY A 17 5.15 -3.25 14.14
CA GLY A 17 4.45 -3.54 15.40
C GLY A 17 4.38 -2.31 16.30
N ALA A 18 5.50 -1.59 16.44
CA ALA A 18 5.56 -0.33 17.16
C ALA A 18 4.62 0.72 16.57
N ALA A 19 4.65 0.88 15.24
CA ALA A 19 3.76 1.77 14.51
C ALA A 19 2.29 1.44 14.77
N ALA A 20 1.91 0.16 14.72
CA ALA A 20 0.53 -0.27 14.95
C ALA A 20 0.02 -0.01 16.38
N LEU A 21 0.91 -0.10 17.38
CA LEU A 21 0.54 0.08 18.79
C LEU A 21 0.53 1.54 19.23
N TRP A 22 1.41 2.37 18.67
CA TRP A 22 1.66 3.73 19.19
C TRP A 22 1.25 4.86 18.26
N LEU A 23 1.03 4.62 16.96
CA LEU A 23 0.57 5.68 16.06
C LEU A 23 -0.94 5.88 16.14
N PRO A 24 -1.41 7.14 16.10
CA PRO A 24 -2.81 7.42 15.80
C PRO A 24 -3.22 6.75 14.48
N SER A 25 -4.47 6.27 14.41
CA SER A 25 -5.01 5.55 13.25
C SER A 25 -4.77 6.29 11.93
N ALA A 26 -4.95 7.61 11.94
CA ALA A 26 -4.74 8.44 10.78
C ALA A 26 -3.27 8.49 10.31
N THR A 27 -2.33 8.59 11.26
CA THR A 27 -0.90 8.62 10.96
C THR A 27 -0.43 7.26 10.46
N LEU A 28 -0.89 6.17 11.09
CA LEU A 28 -0.59 4.81 10.65
C LEU A 28 -1.09 4.56 9.21
N ALA A 29 -2.33 4.97 8.90
CA ALA A 29 -2.89 4.86 7.56
C ALA A 29 -2.08 5.66 6.54
N GLY A 30 -1.62 6.87 6.90
CA GLY A 30 -0.72 7.68 6.05
C GLY A 30 0.61 6.98 5.77
N VAL A 31 1.25 6.39 6.79
CA VAL A 31 2.51 5.65 6.61
C VAL A 31 2.30 4.43 5.71
N LEU A 32 1.24 3.65 5.94
CA LEU A 32 0.91 2.50 5.11
C LEU A 32 0.61 2.91 3.66
N LEU A 33 -0.09 4.02 3.45
CA LEU A 33 -0.34 4.57 2.12
C LEU A 33 0.97 4.89 1.40
N VAL A 34 1.94 5.52 2.05
CA VAL A 34 3.26 5.79 1.45
C VAL A 34 3.96 4.50 1.06
N ILE A 35 3.96 3.49 1.92
CA ILE A 35 4.56 2.18 1.64
C ILE A 35 3.88 1.54 0.41
N ILE A 36 2.54 1.57 0.35
CA ILE A 36 1.76 1.06 -0.78
C ILE A 36 2.11 1.80 -2.07
N LEU A 37 2.20 3.14 -2.04
CA LEU A 37 2.53 3.94 -3.22
C LEU A 37 3.96 3.68 -3.72
N LEU A 38 4.93 3.45 -2.83
CA LEU A 38 6.29 3.05 -3.21
C LEU A 38 6.31 1.66 -3.86
N GLY A 39 5.58 0.69 -3.30
CA GLY A 39 5.43 -0.63 -3.91
C GLY A 39 4.74 -0.57 -5.27
N ALA A 40 3.67 0.21 -5.37
CA ALA A 40 2.94 0.49 -6.60
C ALA A 40 3.82 1.16 -7.67
N TRP A 41 4.71 2.07 -7.26
CA TRP A 41 5.67 2.67 -8.17
C TRP A 41 6.60 1.62 -8.78
N GLU A 42 7.19 0.73 -7.99
CA GLU A 42 8.01 -0.36 -8.55
C GLU A 42 7.17 -1.35 -9.37
N TRP A 43 5.95 -1.66 -8.95
CA TRP A 43 5.02 -2.50 -9.70
C TRP A 43 4.77 -1.98 -11.13
N THR A 44 4.52 -0.67 -11.29
CA THR A 44 4.30 -0.09 -12.63
C THR A 44 5.49 -0.27 -13.58
N ARG A 45 6.72 -0.40 -13.06
CA ARG A 45 7.89 -0.72 -13.91
C ARG A 45 7.87 -2.17 -14.35
N LEU A 46 7.50 -3.07 -13.45
CA LEU A 46 7.43 -4.50 -13.73
C LEU A 46 6.33 -4.83 -14.76
N THR A 47 5.24 -4.07 -14.77
CA THR A 47 4.15 -4.21 -15.76
C THR A 47 4.38 -3.45 -17.07
N GLY A 48 5.57 -2.85 -17.27
CA GLY A 48 5.93 -2.20 -18.54
C GLY A 48 5.40 -0.77 -18.74
N ILE A 49 4.88 -0.11 -17.70
CA ILE A 49 4.46 1.30 -17.78
C ILE A 49 5.71 2.19 -17.68
N LEU A 50 6.30 2.52 -18.84
CA LEU A 50 7.56 3.29 -18.91
C LEU A 50 7.37 4.81 -18.75
N ARG A 51 6.21 5.34 -19.16
CA ARG A 51 5.95 6.79 -19.13
C ARG A 51 5.70 7.28 -17.70
N ARG A 52 6.54 8.23 -17.25
CA ARG A 52 6.46 8.80 -15.89
C ARG A 52 5.07 9.37 -15.57
N ASP A 53 4.45 10.08 -16.49
CA ASP A 53 3.16 10.73 -16.29
C ASP A 53 2.04 9.70 -16.04
N MET A 54 2.08 8.58 -16.76
CA MET A 54 1.11 7.48 -16.57
C MET A 54 1.28 6.80 -15.21
N ARG A 55 2.53 6.67 -14.73
CA ARG A 55 2.81 6.13 -13.39
C ARG A 55 2.30 7.07 -12.31
N ILE A 56 2.48 8.38 -12.47
CA ILE A 56 1.93 9.39 -11.54
C ILE A 56 0.40 9.34 -11.55
N CYS A 57 -0.24 9.25 -12.72
CA CYS A 57 -1.70 9.08 -12.82
C CYS A 57 -2.17 7.82 -12.09
N TYR A 58 -1.48 6.69 -12.29
CA TYR A 58 -1.79 5.44 -11.59
C TYR A 58 -1.68 5.59 -10.07
N LEU A 59 -0.59 6.20 -9.57
CA LEU A 59 -0.41 6.46 -8.13
C LEU A 59 -1.49 7.40 -7.58
N ALA A 60 -1.91 8.42 -8.35
CA ALA A 60 -2.96 9.35 -7.93
C ALA A 60 -4.31 8.64 -7.83
N VAL A 61 -4.66 7.79 -8.79
CA VAL A 61 -5.87 6.95 -8.74
C VAL A 61 -5.80 6.00 -7.54
N LEU A 62 -4.65 5.37 -7.30
CA LEU A 62 -4.47 4.47 -6.17
C LEU A 62 -4.62 5.20 -4.83
N ALA A 63 -4.01 6.39 -4.68
CA ALA A 63 -4.15 7.22 -3.49
C ALA A 63 -5.60 7.67 -3.26
N GLY A 64 -6.30 8.08 -4.32
CA GLY A 64 -7.71 8.43 -4.26
C GLY A 64 -8.57 7.23 -3.83
N SER A 65 -8.31 6.05 -4.37
CA SER A 65 -9.03 4.83 -4.01
C SER A 65 -8.78 4.42 -2.55
N ALA A 66 -7.55 4.56 -2.05
CA ALA A 66 -7.21 4.30 -0.65
C ALA A 66 -7.94 5.27 0.29
N TYR A 67 -8.08 6.55 -0.09
CA TYR A 67 -8.85 7.51 0.68
C TYR A 67 -10.34 7.15 0.73
N LEU A 68 -10.93 6.73 -0.39
CA LEU A 68 -12.32 6.27 -0.43
C LEU A 68 -12.53 5.04 0.46
N VAL A 69 -11.61 4.09 0.42
CA VAL A 69 -11.63 2.89 1.26
C VAL A 69 -11.57 3.24 2.75
N TRP A 70 -10.73 4.21 3.12
CA TRP A 70 -10.70 4.72 4.49
C TRP A 70 -12.06 5.32 4.87
N ARG A 71 -12.63 6.22 4.06
CA ARG A 71 -13.95 6.79 4.35
C ARG A 71 -15.03 5.73 4.59
N LEU A 72 -15.06 4.69 3.75
CA LEU A 72 -15.97 3.57 3.92
C LEU A 72 -15.73 2.78 5.21
N PHE A 73 -14.46 2.61 5.60
CA PHE A 73 -14.10 1.99 6.88
C PHE A 73 -14.61 2.83 8.06
N ASP A 74 -14.42 4.15 8.03
CA ASP A 74 -14.90 5.07 9.07
C ASP A 74 -16.44 5.10 9.16
N GLU A 75 -17.15 4.89 8.04
CA GLU A 75 -18.61 4.73 7.99
C GLU A 75 -19.10 3.37 8.51
N GLY A 76 -18.19 2.50 8.98
CA GLY A 76 -18.51 1.21 9.60
C GLY A 76 -18.33 0.01 8.68
N TRP A 77 -17.91 0.21 7.43
CA TRP A 77 -17.63 -0.88 6.50
C TRP A 77 -16.22 -1.45 6.71
N THR A 78 -16.07 -2.16 7.83
CA THR A 78 -14.76 -2.61 8.36
C THR A 78 -13.99 -3.53 7.39
N LEU A 79 -14.69 -4.23 6.49
CA LEU A 79 -14.10 -5.10 5.48
C LEU A 79 -13.69 -4.37 4.19
N ALA A 80 -13.97 -3.08 4.04
CA ALA A 80 -13.68 -2.32 2.82
C ALA A 80 -12.20 -2.42 2.37
N PRO A 81 -11.18 -2.36 3.26
CA PRO A 81 -9.79 -2.52 2.84
C PRO A 81 -9.48 -3.91 2.28
N VAL A 82 -10.07 -4.96 2.86
CA VAL A 82 -9.87 -6.35 2.43
C VAL A 82 -10.50 -6.58 1.06
N VAL A 83 -11.74 -6.13 0.88
CA VAL A 83 -12.47 -6.24 -0.40
C VAL A 83 -11.75 -5.44 -1.48
N ALA A 84 -11.33 -4.20 -1.20
CA ALA A 84 -10.59 -3.38 -2.15
C ALA A 84 -9.25 -4.01 -2.56
N GLY A 85 -8.51 -4.58 -1.60
CA GLY A 85 -7.27 -5.30 -1.88
C GLY A 85 -7.50 -6.55 -2.74
N ALA A 86 -8.55 -7.31 -2.48
CA ALA A 86 -8.92 -8.48 -3.29
C ALA A 86 -9.30 -8.08 -4.73
N LEU A 87 -10.12 -7.03 -4.90
CA LEU A 87 -10.48 -6.50 -6.21
C LEU A 87 -9.26 -5.97 -6.97
N TRP A 88 -8.36 -5.27 -6.28
CA TRP A 88 -7.12 -4.79 -6.89
C TRP A 88 -6.26 -5.95 -7.39
N TRP A 89 -6.14 -7.04 -6.62
CA TRP A 89 -5.41 -8.23 -7.05
C TRP A 89 -6.02 -8.90 -8.28
N LEU A 90 -7.34 -8.97 -8.38
CA LEU A 90 -8.01 -9.48 -9.58
C LEU A 90 -7.66 -8.65 -10.82
N VAL A 91 -7.64 -7.31 -10.68
CA VAL A 91 -7.22 -6.42 -11.76
C VAL A 91 -5.73 -6.61 -12.09
N ALA A 92 -4.87 -6.71 -11.08
CA ALA A 92 -3.44 -6.91 -11.27
C ALA A 92 -3.13 -8.21 -12.03
N LEU A 93 -3.86 -9.29 -11.76
CA LEU A 93 -3.74 -10.57 -12.46
C LEU A 93 -4.17 -10.51 -13.94
N MET A 94 -5.07 -9.60 -14.30
CA MET A 94 -5.52 -9.42 -15.69
C MET A 94 -4.56 -8.56 -16.52
N ILE A 95 -3.65 -7.83 -15.86
CA ILE A 95 -2.66 -6.95 -16.49
C ILE A 95 -1.31 -7.66 -16.67
N LEU A 96 -1.07 -8.76 -15.92
CA LEU A 96 0.07 -9.67 -16.05
C LEU A 96 -0.13 -10.66 -17.20
#